data_AF-A0A1I7TRN6-F1
#
_entry.id   AF-A0A1I7TRN6-F1
#
_cell.length_a   1.000
_cell.length_b   1.000
_cell.length_c   1.000
_cell.angle_alpha   90.00
_cell.angle_beta   90.00
_cell.angle_gamma   90.00
#
_symmetry.space_group_name_H-M   'P 1'
#
loop_
_entity.id
_entity.type
_entity.pdbx_description
1 polymer ?
#
loop_
_entity_poly.entity_id
_entity_poly.type
_entity_poly.pdbx_seq_one_letter_code
_entity_poly.pdbx_strand_id
1 'polypeptide(L)'
;MSSRDARSSTRRLNALRAQLEEAKMIEEEVMRENRALKDEMVRTAAELERINKKKEALLECPVCMRSFNGADQVPILLKCSHTVCGSCMVELVHMAWTKLEQKTDQVDINCPSCRCKNSNLPHPLNPWLLRKNKDVLEFFRATQ
;
A
#
# COMPACT_ATOMS: atom_id res chain seq x y z
N MET A 1 46.17 58.85 14.80
CA MET A 1 45.15 57.96 15.42
C MET A 1 45.48 57.79 16.89
N SER A 2 44.52 57.96 17.81
CA SER A 2 44.80 57.86 19.25
C SER A 2 44.91 56.39 19.69
N SER A 3 45.70 56.11 20.73
CA SER A 3 45.82 54.76 21.34
C SER A 3 44.47 54.20 21.81
N ARG A 4 43.47 55.06 22.05
CA ARG A 4 42.12 54.69 22.51
C ARG A 4 41.24 54.20 21.35
N ASP A 5 41.37 54.80 20.17
CA ASP A 5 40.62 54.43 18.97
C ASP A 5 41.08 53.06 18.43
N ALA A 6 42.39 52.81 18.45
CA ALA A 6 42.95 51.52 18.08
C ALA A 6 42.39 50.37 18.95
N ARG A 7 42.33 50.57 20.28
CA ARG A 7 41.77 49.57 21.21
C ARG A 7 40.27 49.33 21.02
N SER A 8 39.51 50.39 20.72
CA SER A 8 38.07 50.30 20.42
C SER A 8 37.82 49.48 19.16
N SER A 9 38.57 49.75 18.09
CA SER A 9 38.50 49.00 16.83
C SER A 9 38.89 47.53 17.00
N THR A 10 39.94 47.22 17.77
CA THR A 10 40.32 45.83 18.08
C THR A 10 39.23 45.08 18.86
N ARG A 11 38.56 45.73 19.82
CA ARG A 11 37.43 45.11 20.55
C ARG A 11 36.27 44.76 19.62
N ARG A 12 35.91 45.65 18.70
CA ARG A 12 34.85 45.40 17.70
C ARG A 12 35.20 44.23 16.78
N LEU A 13 36.45 44.17 16.30
CA LEU A 13 36.91 43.07 15.45
C LEU A 13 36.87 41.73 16.18
N ASN A 14 37.27 41.69 17.45
CA ASN A 14 37.22 40.46 18.25
C ASN A 14 35.78 40.02 18.54
N ALA A 15 34.87 40.95 18.80
CA ALA A 15 33.45 40.66 18.98
C ALA A 15 32.83 40.07 17.70
N LEU A 16 33.13 40.66 16.53
CA LEU A 16 32.65 40.14 15.25
C LEU A 16 33.21 38.75 14.93
N ARG A 17 34.49 38.49 15.27
CA ARG A 17 35.09 37.16 15.14
C ARG A 17 34.41 36.13 16.03
N ALA A 18 34.09 36.48 17.27
CA ALA A 18 33.35 35.60 18.19
C ALA A 18 31.95 35.29 17.65
N GLN A 19 31.23 36.29 17.13
CA GLN A 19 29.92 36.11 16.50
C GLN A 19 30.00 35.22 15.25
N LEU A 20 31.03 35.40 14.42
CA LEU A 20 31.22 34.57 13.23
C LEU A 20 31.49 33.10 13.60
N GLU A 21 32.26 32.87 14.66
CA GLU A 21 32.55 31.51 15.12
C GLU A 21 31.31 30.85 15.73
N GLU A 22 30.53 31.59 16.52
CA GLU A 22 29.23 31.13 17.04
C GLU A 22 28.26 30.79 15.89
N ALA A 23 28.19 31.64 14.87
CA ALA A 23 27.34 31.40 13.70
C ALA A 23 27.75 30.13 12.93
N LYS A 24 29.05 29.86 12.76
CA LYS A 24 29.52 28.62 12.13
C LYS A 24 29.17 27.38 12.94
N MET A 25 29.30 27.44 14.26
CA MET A 25 28.91 26.32 15.13
C MET A 25 27.41 26.00 14.99
N ILE A 26 26.57 27.03 14.93
CA ILE A 26 25.13 26.88 14.70
C ILE A 26 24.86 26.32 13.29
N GLU A 27 25.56 26.82 12.27
CA GLU A 27 25.41 26.32 10.90
C GLU A 27 25.78 24.84 10.79
N GLU A 28 26.88 24.42 11.43
CA GLU A 28 27.30 23.02 11.46
C GLU A 28 26.28 22.12 12.18
N GLU A 29 25.69 22.60 13.28
CA GLU A 29 24.61 21.90 13.99
C GLU A 29 23.38 21.73 13.11
N VAL A 30 22.87 22.83 12.54
CA VAL A 30 21.71 22.83 11.65
C VAL A 30 21.94 21.91 10.45
N MET A 31 23.14 21.90 9.89
CA MET A 31 23.50 21.00 8.79
C MET A 31 23.55 19.53 9.23
N ARG A 32 23.91 19.24 10.48
CA ARG A 32 23.86 17.88 11.04
C ARG A 32 22.42 17.43 11.25
N GLU A 33 21.59 18.26 11.86
CA GLU A 33 20.16 18.00 12.06
C GLU A 33 19.44 17.81 10.71
N ASN A 34 19.72 18.66 9.72
CA ASN A 34 19.17 18.54 8.38
C ASN A 34 19.55 17.22 7.69
N ARG A 35 20.78 16.73 7.91
CA ARG A 35 21.18 15.40 7.39
C ARG A 35 20.39 14.29 8.08
N ALA A 36 20.27 14.33 9.40
CA ALA A 36 19.51 13.34 10.17
C ALA A 36 18.03 13.31 9.76
N LEU A 37 17.40 14.48 9.60
CA LEU A 37 16.01 14.62 9.14
C LEU A 37 15.83 14.10 7.72
N LYS A 38 16.78 14.36 6.81
CA LYS A 38 16.74 13.80 5.44
C LYS A 38 16.81 12.28 5.48
N ASP A 39 17.68 11.71 6.29
CA ASP A 39 17.79 10.26 6.43
C ASP A 39 16.51 9.64 7.00
N GLU A 40 15.86 10.31 7.95
CA GLU A 40 14.56 9.90 8.49
C GLU A 40 13.43 10.00 7.47
N MET A 41 13.42 11.06 6.66
CA MET A 41 12.45 11.24 5.59
C MET A 41 12.57 10.12 4.54
N VAL A 42 13.80 9.71 4.19
CA VAL A 42 14.05 8.59 3.28
C VAL A 42 13.51 7.28 3.85
N ARG A 43 13.74 7.00 5.15
CA ARG A 43 13.19 5.81 5.82
C ARG A 43 11.67 5.80 5.82
N THR A 44 11.06 6.94 6.12
CA THR A 44 9.60 7.10 6.13
C THR A 44 9.00 6.91 4.74
N ALA A 45 9.64 7.47 3.70
CA ALA A 45 9.20 7.29 2.32
C ALA A 45 9.22 5.82 1.89
N ALA A 46 10.29 5.08 2.24
CA ALA A 46 10.40 3.65 1.95
C ALA A 46 9.31 2.81 2.66
N GLU A 47 8.97 3.14 3.90
CA GLU A 47 7.87 2.47 4.61
C GLU A 47 6.52 2.80 3.99
N LEU A 48 6.29 4.06 3.58
CA LEU A 48 5.07 4.45 2.91
C LEU A 48 4.86 3.71 1.58
N GLU A 49 5.94 3.54 0.80
CA GLU A 49 5.92 2.75 -0.43
C GLU A 49 5.57 1.29 -0.15
N ARG A 50 6.18 0.69 0.89
CA ARG A 50 5.88 -0.68 1.32
C ARG A 50 4.41 -0.84 1.73
N ILE A 51 3.85 0.13 2.46
CA ILE A 51 2.43 0.13 2.85
C ILE A 51 1.54 0.25 1.61
N ASN A 52 1.86 1.14 0.68
CA ASN A 52 1.07 1.33 -0.53
C ASN A 52 1.03 0.06 -1.40
N LYS A 53 2.18 -0.62 -1.55
CA LYS A 53 2.24 -1.91 -2.26
C LYS A 53 1.40 -3.00 -1.61
N LYS A 54 1.37 -3.07 -0.26
CA LYS A 54 0.50 -4.01 0.45
C LYS A 54 -0.97 -3.68 0.24
N LYS A 55 -1.33 -2.40 0.26
CA LYS A 55 -2.69 -1.93 0.01
C LYS A 55 -3.16 -2.31 -1.41
N GLU A 56 -2.31 -2.13 -2.42
CA GLU A 56 -2.61 -2.53 -3.80
C GLU A 56 -2.89 -4.03 -3.91
N ALA A 57 -2.04 -4.88 -3.30
CA ALA A 57 -2.22 -6.32 -3.30
C ALA A 57 -3.54 -6.80 -2.64
N LEU A 58 -4.07 -6.04 -1.68
CA LEU A 58 -5.38 -6.33 -1.05
C LEU A 58 -6.57 -6.04 -1.99
N LEU A 59 -6.35 -5.23 -3.03
CA LEU A 59 -7.34 -4.83 -4.02
C LEU A 59 -7.24 -5.63 -5.32
N GLU A 60 -6.46 -6.70 -5.31
CA GLU A 60 -6.26 -7.60 -6.44
C GLU A 60 -6.85 -8.99 -6.15
N CYS A 61 -7.29 -9.66 -7.22
CA CYS A 61 -7.74 -11.04 -7.13
C CYS A 61 -6.54 -11.97 -6.84
N PRO A 62 -6.59 -12.84 -5.80
CA PRO A 62 -5.48 -13.72 -5.46
C PRO A 62 -5.22 -14.83 -6.49
N VAL A 63 -6.08 -14.96 -7.50
CA VAL A 63 -5.97 -15.97 -8.57
C VAL A 63 -5.28 -15.39 -9.81
N CYS A 64 -5.78 -14.25 -10.33
CA CYS A 64 -5.26 -13.65 -11.56
C CYS A 64 -4.42 -12.39 -11.36
N MET A 65 -4.27 -11.91 -10.12
CA MET A 65 -3.50 -10.71 -9.76
C MET A 65 -3.95 -9.44 -10.49
N ARG A 66 -5.20 -9.41 -10.97
CA ARG A 66 -5.81 -8.21 -11.55
C ARG A 66 -6.59 -7.45 -10.48
N SER A 67 -6.55 -6.13 -10.56
CA SER A 67 -7.32 -5.25 -9.68
C SER A 67 -8.82 -5.49 -9.84
N PHE A 68 -9.55 -5.48 -8.73
CA PHE A 68 -11.01 -5.56 -8.78
C PHE A 68 -11.62 -4.32 -9.43
N ASN A 69 -12.79 -4.48 -10.04
CA ASN A 69 -13.55 -3.37 -10.60
C ASN A 69 -15.06 -3.69 -10.62
N GLY A 70 -15.88 -2.73 -11.06
CA GLY A 70 -17.34 -2.90 -11.13
C GLY A 70 -17.86 -3.66 -12.36
N ALA A 71 -16.99 -4.05 -13.29
CA ALA A 71 -17.34 -4.57 -14.61
C ALA A 71 -16.98 -6.06 -14.77
N ASP A 72 -15.74 -6.37 -15.15
CA ASP A 72 -15.27 -7.73 -15.45
C ASP A 72 -14.55 -8.37 -14.25
N GLN A 73 -13.94 -7.57 -13.38
CA GLN A 73 -13.24 -8.01 -12.17
C GLN A 73 -14.09 -7.78 -10.91
N VAL A 74 -15.38 -8.07 -10.98
CA VAL A 74 -16.29 -7.88 -9.83
C VAL A 74 -15.82 -8.73 -8.64
N PRO A 75 -15.56 -8.13 -7.46
CA PRO A 75 -15.10 -8.86 -6.30
C PRO A 75 -16.24 -9.68 -5.69
N ILE A 76 -16.11 -11.00 -5.70
CA ILE A 76 -17.09 -11.96 -5.17
C ILE A 76 -16.61 -12.51 -3.82
N LEU A 77 -17.51 -12.50 -2.83
CA LEU A 77 -17.26 -13.09 -1.51
C LEU A 77 -17.51 -14.59 -1.53
N LEU A 78 -16.51 -15.36 -1.11
CA LEU A 78 -16.65 -16.77 -0.77
C LEU A 78 -17.30 -16.94 0.60
N LYS A 79 -17.77 -18.16 0.93
CA LYS A 79 -18.35 -18.48 2.25
C LYS A 79 -17.40 -18.19 3.43
N CYS A 80 -16.09 -18.27 3.19
CA CYS A 80 -15.05 -17.96 4.17
C CYS A 80 -14.65 -16.48 4.21
N SER A 81 -15.43 -15.57 3.62
CA SER A 81 -15.19 -14.10 3.51
C SER A 81 -13.98 -13.65 2.67
N HIS A 82 -13.19 -14.54 2.09
CA HIS A 82 -12.19 -14.16 1.10
C HIS A 82 -12.83 -13.75 -0.23
N THR A 83 -12.13 -12.90 -0.98
CA THR A 83 -12.62 -12.31 -2.22
C THR A 83 -11.87 -12.86 -3.43
N VAL A 84 -12.60 -13.25 -4.48
CA VAL A 84 -12.07 -13.60 -5.81
C VAL A 84 -12.87 -12.87 -6.88
N CYS A 85 -12.30 -12.61 -8.05
CA CYS A 85 -13.05 -11.95 -9.11
C CYS A 85 -14.08 -12.90 -9.76
N GLY A 86 -15.16 -12.33 -10.32
CA GLY A 86 -16.22 -13.10 -10.97
C GLY A 86 -15.72 -14.02 -12.08
N SER A 87 -14.76 -13.58 -12.90
CA SER A 87 -14.17 -14.41 -13.96
C SER A 87 -13.43 -15.62 -13.40
N CYS A 88 -12.57 -15.44 -12.39
CA CYS A 88 -11.85 -16.55 -11.77
C CYS A 88 -12.80 -17.49 -11.02
N MET A 89 -13.91 -16.99 -10.46
CA MET A 89 -14.91 -17.83 -9.82
C MET A 89 -15.56 -18.80 -10.82
N VAL A 90 -15.91 -18.33 -12.03
CA VAL A 90 -16.45 -19.16 -13.12
C VAL A 90 -15.44 -20.22 -13.55
N GLU A 91 -14.17 -19.82 -13.75
CA GLU A 91 -13.11 -20.75 -14.12
C GLU A 91 -12.86 -21.81 -13.04
N LEU A 92 -12.80 -21.44 -11.77
CA LEU A 92 -12.61 -22.37 -10.65
C LEU A 92 -13.75 -23.40 -10.58
N VAL A 93 -15.00 -22.96 -10.72
CA VAL A 93 -16.16 -23.86 -10.77
C VAL A 93 -16.11 -24.76 -12.00
N HIS A 94 -15.77 -24.22 -13.17
CA HIS A 94 -15.65 -25.00 -14.39
C HIS A 94 -14.56 -26.07 -14.28
N MET A 95 -13.37 -25.72 -13.75
CA MET A 95 -12.28 -26.66 -13.53
C MET A 95 -12.62 -27.74 -12.49
N ALA A 96 -13.40 -27.40 -11.45
CA ALA A 96 -13.86 -28.40 -10.49
C ALA A 96 -14.86 -29.36 -11.13
N TRP A 97 -15.80 -28.83 -11.92
CA TRP A 97 -16.79 -29.62 -12.64
C TRP A 97 -16.17 -30.58 -13.66
N THR A 98 -15.16 -30.14 -14.41
CA THR A 98 -14.48 -31.01 -15.39
C THR A 98 -13.77 -32.19 -14.73
N LYS A 99 -13.31 -32.04 -13.48
CA LYS A 99 -12.64 -33.09 -12.69
C LYS A 99 -13.60 -34.11 -12.06
N LEU A 100 -14.90 -33.83 -12.00
CA LEU A 100 -15.87 -34.80 -11.47
C LEU A 100 -16.03 -36.00 -12.41
N GLU A 101 -15.95 -37.21 -11.86
CA GLU A 101 -16.21 -38.46 -12.59
C GLU A 101 -17.67 -38.53 -13.06
N GLN A 102 -18.61 -38.18 -12.17
CA GLN A 102 -20.04 -38.07 -12.47
C GLN A 102 -20.42 -36.58 -12.54
N LYS A 103 -20.91 -36.13 -13.70
CA LYS A 103 -21.31 -34.74 -13.88
C LYS A 103 -22.59 -34.45 -13.11
N THR A 104 -22.54 -33.40 -12.29
CA THR A 104 -23.64 -32.89 -11.48
C THR A 104 -23.81 -31.39 -11.73
N ASP A 105 -24.99 -30.86 -11.43
CA ASP A 105 -25.25 -29.41 -11.54
C ASP A 105 -24.60 -28.60 -10.41
N GLN A 106 -24.00 -29.27 -9.43
CA GLN A 106 -23.37 -28.67 -8.26
C GLN A 106 -21.93 -29.16 -8.10
N VAL A 107 -21.04 -28.24 -7.76
CA VAL A 107 -19.63 -28.53 -7.50
C VAL A 107 -19.13 -27.87 -6.22
N ASP A 108 -18.06 -28.43 -5.70
CA ASP A 108 -17.37 -27.90 -4.55
C ASP A 108 -15.99 -27.36 -4.97
N ILE A 109 -15.64 -26.17 -4.51
CA ILE A 109 -14.31 -25.59 -4.69
C ILE A 109 -13.67 -25.27 -3.34
N ASN A 110 -12.34 -25.24 -3.28
CA ASN A 110 -11.64 -24.73 -2.11
C ASN A 110 -11.21 -23.28 -2.35
N CYS A 111 -11.32 -22.44 -1.31
CA CYS A 111 -10.85 -21.07 -1.36
C CYS A 111 -9.35 -21.02 -1.71
N PRO A 112 -8.93 -20.23 -2.72
CA PRO A 112 -7.51 -20.06 -3.05
C PRO A 112 -6.66 -19.50 -1.91
N SER A 113 -7.26 -18.68 -1.03
CA SER A 113 -6.55 -18.01 0.07
C SER A 113 -6.41 -18.86 1.33
N CYS A 114 -7.47 -19.53 1.77
CA CYS A 114 -7.49 -20.26 3.05
C CYS A 114 -7.84 -21.75 2.94
N ARG A 115 -8.10 -22.25 1.73
CA ARG A 115 -8.52 -23.64 1.45
C ARG A 115 -9.83 -24.09 2.11
N CYS A 116 -10.58 -23.19 2.75
CA CYS A 116 -11.93 -23.50 3.22
C CYS A 116 -12.84 -23.89 2.06
N LYS A 117 -13.66 -24.93 2.27
CA LYS A 117 -14.56 -25.49 1.27
C LYS A 117 -15.73 -24.55 1.00
N ASN A 118 -16.04 -24.36 -0.27
CA ASN A 118 -17.24 -23.68 -0.74
C ASN A 118 -18.08 -24.66 -1.56
N SER A 119 -19.03 -25.31 -0.89
CA SER A 119 -19.85 -26.38 -1.47
C SER A 119 -21.12 -25.90 -2.18
N ASN A 120 -21.65 -26.75 -3.05
CA ASN A 120 -22.94 -26.61 -3.74
C ASN A 120 -23.01 -25.39 -4.68
N LEU A 121 -21.93 -25.12 -5.41
CA LEU A 121 -21.90 -24.05 -6.42
C LEU A 121 -22.49 -24.57 -7.73
N PRO A 122 -23.42 -23.84 -8.36
CA PRO A 122 -24.03 -24.30 -9.60
C PRO A 122 -23.03 -24.28 -10.76
N HIS A 123 -23.13 -25.26 -11.66
CA HIS A 123 -22.45 -25.25 -12.96
C HIS A 123 -23.48 -25.41 -14.10
N PRO A 124 -23.51 -24.51 -15.10
CA PRO A 124 -22.63 -23.35 -15.28
C PRO A 124 -22.90 -22.24 -14.26
N LEU A 125 -21.84 -21.62 -13.76
CA LEU A 125 -21.94 -20.56 -12.77
C LEU A 125 -22.24 -19.21 -13.42
N ASN A 126 -23.24 -18.50 -12.90
CA ASN A 126 -23.44 -17.07 -13.19
C ASN A 126 -22.88 -16.21 -12.02
N PRO A 127 -21.73 -15.52 -12.21
CA PRO A 127 -21.10 -14.76 -11.12
C PRO A 127 -21.91 -13.53 -10.68
N TRP A 128 -22.87 -13.05 -11.48
CA TRP A 128 -23.73 -11.92 -11.10
C TRP A 128 -24.72 -12.24 -9.98
N LEU A 129 -25.01 -13.53 -9.76
CA LEU A 129 -25.88 -14.01 -8.68
C LEU A 129 -25.15 -14.19 -7.35
N LEU A 130 -23.82 -14.11 -7.35
CA LEU A 130 -23.02 -14.28 -6.15
C LEU A 130 -22.94 -12.98 -5.33
N ARG A 131 -22.73 -13.14 -4.02
CA ARG A 131 -22.55 -12.00 -3.11
C ARG A 131 -21.28 -11.24 -3.49
N LYS A 132 -21.44 -9.97 -3.86
CA LYS A 132 -20.32 -9.05 -4.14
C LYS A 132 -19.73 -8.51 -2.85
N ASN A 133 -18.43 -8.24 -2.83
CA ASN A 133 -17.78 -7.49 -1.77
C ASN A 133 -18.05 -5.98 -1.99
N LYS A 134 -19.00 -5.42 -1.22
CA LYS A 134 -19.39 -4.01 -1.35
C LYS A 134 -18.30 -3.06 -0.88
N ASP A 135 -17.56 -3.43 0.16
CA ASP A 135 -16.51 -2.59 0.74
C ASP A 135 -15.40 -2.33 -0.28
N VAL A 136 -14.99 -3.36 -1.03
CA VAL A 136 -14.03 -3.22 -2.13
C VAL A 136 -14.60 -2.34 -3.24
N LEU A 137 -15.87 -2.53 -3.63
CA LEU A 137 -16.51 -1.72 -4.67
C LEU A 137 -16.72 -0.25 -4.25
N GLU A 138 -16.98 0.02 -2.98
CA GLU A 138 -17.07 1.37 -2.43
C GLU A 138 -15.71 2.03 -2.37
N PHE A 139 -14.67 1.28 -1.97
CA PHE A 139 -13.30 1.77 -2.00
C PHE A 139 -12.93 2.26 -3.41
N PHE A 140 -13.13 1.44 -4.44
CA PHE A 140 -12.82 1.83 -5.82
C PHE A 140 -13.67 2.99 -6.35
N ARG A 141 -14.89 3.19 -5.84
CA ARG A 141 -15.74 4.34 -6.19
C ARG A 141 -15.30 5.63 -5.49
N ALA A 142 -14.69 5.53 -4.32
CA ALA A 142 -14.23 6.68 -3.54
C ALA A 142 -12.85 7.20 -3.99
N THR A 143 -12.06 6.38 -4.68
CA THR A 143 -10.70 6.71 -5.11
C THR A 143 -10.56 6.99 -6.62
N GLN A 144 -11.66 7.05 -7.37
CA GLN A 144 -11.72 7.49 -8.77
C GLN A 144 -12.32 8.90 -8.84
#